data_AF-A0A1A8EGV2-F1
#
_entry.id   AF-A0A1A8EGV2-F1
#
_cell.length_a   1.000
_cell.length_b   1.000
_cell.length_c   1.000
_cell.angle_alpha   90.00
_cell.angle_beta   90.00
_cell.angle_gamma   90.00
#
_symmetry.space_group_name_H-M   'P 1'
#
loop_
_entity.id
_entity.type
_entity.pdbx_description
1 polymer ?
#
loop_
_entity_poly.entity_id
_entity_poly.type
_entity_poly.pdbx_seq_one_letter_code
_entity_poly.pdbx_strand_id
1 'polypeptide(L)'
;MDDGVRELLNVGHTHWKRCTGPLPKEYERIGRAIRNLSTVFNSSNYPGEELLTNALTAAGKTYEQIAEIVAQQPQKDLYFLLETNSEYKGLLGCFPEIITVHKAAVDKMKEADRLISAGKISSSDRKCMNQRVSCMSYSLQAEMNHFHSNRIYDYNRVMQCYLEQQVTFYQQIADKLREALSRFTTL
;
A
#
# COMPACT_ATOMS: atom_id res chain seq x y z
N MET A 1 -16.02 -0.05 3.61
CA MET A 1 -14.79 -0.77 3.20
C MET A 1 -14.23 -0.14 1.93
N ASP A 2 -15.03 0.02 0.87
CA ASP A 2 -14.61 0.69 -0.37
C ASP A 2 -13.94 2.06 -0.13
N ASP A 3 -14.58 2.94 0.65
CA ASP A 3 -13.99 4.24 1.00
C ASP A 3 -12.64 4.12 1.72
N GLY A 4 -12.48 3.12 2.60
CA GLY A 4 -11.24 2.88 3.33
C GLY A 4 -10.12 2.36 2.43
N VAL A 5 -10.44 1.46 1.49
CA VAL A 5 -9.49 0.98 0.47
C VAL A 5 -9.06 2.13 -0.44
N ARG A 6 -10.01 2.96 -0.89
CA ARG A 6 -9.72 4.12 -1.72
C ARG A 6 -8.83 5.14 -1.01
N GLU A 7 -9.09 5.39 0.28
CA GLU A 7 -8.26 6.29 1.07
C GLU A 7 -6.82 5.76 1.20
N LEU A 8 -6.65 4.46 1.51
CA LEU A 8 -5.34 3.85 1.61
C LEU A 8 -4.56 3.92 0.28
N LEU A 9 -5.24 3.69 -0.85
CA LEU A 9 -4.65 3.86 -2.19
C LEU A 9 -4.23 5.32 -2.42
N ASN A 10 -5.06 6.29 -2.06
CA ASN A 10 -4.76 7.71 -2.25
C ASN A 10 -3.51 8.14 -1.47
N VAL A 11 -3.46 7.82 -0.17
CA VAL A 11 -2.30 8.17 0.67
C VAL A 11 -1.05 7.41 0.24
N GLY A 12 -1.18 6.14 -0.14
CA GLY A 12 -0.06 5.33 -0.60
C GLY A 12 0.51 5.80 -1.95
N HIS A 13 -0.32 6.14 -2.94
CA HIS A 13 0.17 6.73 -4.19
C HIS A 13 0.81 8.11 -3.98
N THR A 14 0.27 8.91 -3.07
CA THR A 14 0.86 10.22 -2.71
C THR A 14 2.24 10.02 -2.08
N HIS A 15 2.35 9.08 -1.14
CA HIS A 15 3.61 8.74 -0.51
C HIS A 15 4.62 8.16 -1.51
N TRP A 16 4.20 7.26 -2.40
CA TRP A 16 5.03 6.72 -3.48
C TRP A 16 5.66 7.84 -4.30
N LYS A 17 4.86 8.78 -4.81
CA LYS A 17 5.35 9.92 -5.61
C LYS A 17 6.36 10.77 -4.83
N ARG A 18 6.18 10.91 -3.52
CA ARG A 18 7.13 11.62 -2.66
C ARG A 18 8.46 10.86 -2.57
N CYS A 19 8.42 9.57 -2.27
CA CYS A 19 9.61 8.72 -2.11
C CYS A 19 10.38 8.50 -3.41
N THR A 20 9.72 8.53 -4.58
CA THR A 20 10.39 8.40 -5.89
C THR A 20 10.64 9.73 -6.59
N GLY A 21 10.45 10.86 -5.91
CA GLY A 21 10.46 12.19 -6.52
C GLY A 21 11.21 13.22 -5.69
N PRO A 22 10.51 14.08 -4.93
CA PRO A 22 11.15 15.17 -4.18
C PRO A 22 12.05 14.67 -3.03
N LEU A 23 11.69 13.59 -2.34
CA LEU A 23 12.41 13.18 -1.12
C LEU A 23 13.86 12.71 -1.38
N PRO A 24 14.16 11.83 -2.36
CA PRO A 24 15.54 11.51 -2.73
C PRO A 24 16.37 12.74 -3.09
N LYS A 25 15.76 13.70 -3.81
CA LYS A 25 16.43 14.95 -4.19
C LYS A 25 16.85 15.80 -3.00
N GLU A 26 16.12 15.72 -1.88
CA GLU A 26 16.51 16.38 -0.63
C GLU A 26 17.78 15.74 -0.05
N TYR A 27 17.82 14.40 0.01
CA TYR A 27 19.02 13.67 0.45
C TYR A 27 20.23 13.93 -0.46
N GLU A 28 20.05 13.94 -1.79
CA GLU A 28 21.11 14.30 -2.75
C GLU A 28 21.62 15.73 -2.54
N ARG A 29 20.71 16.69 -2.27
CA ARG A 29 21.09 18.08 -2.01
C ARG A 29 21.91 18.21 -0.73
N ILE A 30 21.52 17.51 0.33
CA ILE A 30 22.28 17.46 1.59
C ILE A 30 23.67 16.86 1.33
N GLY A 31 23.73 15.70 0.66
CA GLY A 31 24.98 15.02 0.35
C GLY A 31 25.96 15.90 -0.44
N ARG A 32 25.46 16.57 -1.48
CA ARG A 32 26.25 17.52 -2.28
C ARG A 32 26.71 18.73 -1.46
N ALA A 33 25.87 19.28 -0.59
CA ALA A 33 26.25 20.41 0.26
C ALA A 33 27.41 20.05 1.21
N ILE A 34 27.35 18.88 1.84
CA ILE A 34 28.42 18.37 2.71
C ILE A 34 29.72 18.17 1.92
N ARG A 35 29.64 17.59 0.72
CA ARG A 35 30.81 17.44 -0.17
C ARG A 35 31.40 18.77 -0.60
N ASN A 36 30.57 19.75 -0.94
CA ASN A 36 31.05 21.08 -1.30
C ASN A 36 31.82 21.72 -0.13
N LEU A 37 31.34 21.55 1.10
CA LEU A 37 32.04 22.02 2.29
C LEU A 37 33.42 21.34 2.43
N SER A 38 33.49 20.03 2.23
CA SER A 38 34.76 19.29 2.20
C SER A 38 35.73 19.84 1.15
N THR A 39 35.25 20.17 -0.05
CA THR A 39 36.09 20.74 -1.12
C THR A 39 36.63 22.11 -0.73
N VAL A 40 35.79 22.95 -0.12
CA VAL A 40 36.22 24.27 0.38
C VAL A 40 37.28 24.14 1.46
N PHE A 41 37.13 23.21 2.41
CA PHE A 41 38.14 22.99 3.46
C PHE A 41 39.46 22.52 2.86
N ASN A 42 39.42 21.52 1.97
CA ASN A 42 40.61 21.04 1.25
C ASN A 42 41.35 22.14 0.45
N SER A 43 40.68 23.22 0.04
CA SER A 43 41.34 24.33 -0.65
C SER A 43 42.31 25.13 0.23
N SER A 44 42.19 25.02 1.55
CA SER A 44 43.07 25.71 2.49
C SER A 44 44.47 25.10 2.53
N ASN A 45 44.59 23.82 2.15
CA ASN A 45 45.81 23.01 2.23
C ASN A 45 46.45 23.05 3.63
N TYR A 46 45.62 23.15 4.67
CA TYR A 46 46.10 23.22 6.04
C TYR A 46 46.56 21.83 6.51
N PRO A 47 47.81 21.67 6.99
CA PRO A 47 48.29 20.36 7.43
C PRO A 47 47.44 19.77 8.56
N GLY A 48 47.00 18.53 8.38
CA GLY A 48 46.21 17.80 9.39
C GLY A 48 44.69 17.84 9.20
N GLU A 49 44.16 18.55 8.20
CA GLU A 49 42.70 18.60 7.93
C GLU A 49 42.16 17.41 7.13
N GLU A 50 43.04 16.58 6.54
CA GLU A 50 42.67 15.49 5.62
C GLU A 50 41.70 14.48 6.25
N LEU A 51 41.84 14.16 7.53
CA LEU A 51 40.94 13.23 8.22
C LEU A 51 39.51 13.78 8.25
N LEU A 52 39.35 15.07 8.55
CA LEU A 52 38.05 15.74 8.58
C LEU A 52 37.42 15.83 7.19
N THR A 53 38.18 16.27 6.20
CA THR A 53 37.65 16.45 4.84
C THR A 53 37.30 15.11 4.19
N ASN A 54 38.10 14.07 4.41
CA ASN A 54 37.75 12.71 3.97
C ASN A 54 36.46 12.20 4.64
N ALA A 55 36.28 12.45 5.94
CA ALA A 55 35.06 12.07 6.66
C ALA A 55 33.83 12.84 6.14
N LEU A 56 33.95 14.16 5.91
CA LEU A 56 32.88 14.98 5.29
C LEU A 56 32.51 14.47 3.90
N THR A 57 33.50 14.19 3.05
CA THR A 57 33.25 13.62 1.71
C THR A 57 32.50 12.29 1.79
N ALA A 58 32.91 11.40 2.71
CA ALA A 58 32.25 10.11 2.92
C ALA A 58 30.81 10.28 3.44
N ALA A 59 30.56 11.19 4.37
CA ALA A 59 29.23 11.51 4.86
C ALA A 59 28.32 12.02 3.73
N GLY A 60 28.81 12.93 2.89
CA GLY A 60 28.02 13.43 1.76
C GLY A 60 27.68 12.34 0.74
N LYS A 61 28.62 11.45 0.41
CA LYS A 61 28.34 10.26 -0.42
C LYS A 61 27.32 9.31 0.23
N THR A 62 27.34 9.19 1.56
CA THR A 62 26.37 8.36 2.29
C THR A 62 24.96 8.89 2.14
N TYR A 63 24.76 10.22 2.19
CA TYR A 63 23.46 10.84 1.93
C TYR A 63 22.99 10.64 0.49
N GLU A 64 23.89 10.68 -0.49
CA GLU A 64 23.58 10.34 -1.90
C GLU A 64 23.14 8.87 -2.03
N GLN A 65 23.80 7.94 -1.35
CA GLN A 65 23.38 6.52 -1.32
C GLN A 65 22.02 6.33 -0.63
N ILE A 66 21.74 7.06 0.46
CA ILE A 66 20.43 7.03 1.12
C ILE A 66 19.33 7.50 0.17
N ALA A 67 19.60 8.49 -0.69
CA ALA A 67 18.65 8.92 -1.71
C ALA A 67 18.24 7.78 -2.65
N GLU A 68 19.20 6.98 -3.12
CA GLU A 68 18.94 5.80 -3.96
C GLU A 68 18.12 4.74 -3.22
N ILE A 69 18.47 4.46 -1.96
CA ILE A 69 17.73 3.51 -1.10
C ILE A 69 16.27 3.96 -0.94
N VAL A 70 16.03 5.24 -0.64
CA VAL A 70 14.69 5.83 -0.50
C VAL A 70 13.90 5.74 -1.81
N ALA A 71 14.53 6.04 -2.94
CA ALA A 71 13.88 6.01 -4.25
C ALA A 71 13.44 4.60 -4.68
N GLN A 72 14.20 3.57 -4.27
CA GLN A 72 13.91 2.18 -4.60
C GLN A 72 12.96 1.51 -3.61
N GLN A 73 12.85 2.02 -2.39
CA GLN A 73 12.11 1.37 -1.31
C GLN A 73 10.65 1.02 -1.67
N PRO A 74 9.85 1.91 -2.30
CA PRO A 74 8.44 1.62 -2.55
C PRO A 74 8.19 0.31 -3.32
N GLN A 75 9.13 -0.11 -4.17
CA GLN A 75 9.02 -1.37 -4.93
C GLN A 75 9.14 -2.62 -4.05
N LYS A 76 9.67 -2.49 -2.84
CA LYS A 76 9.93 -3.61 -1.92
C LYS A 76 8.80 -3.84 -0.93
N ASP A 77 7.92 -2.86 -0.74
CA ASP A 77 6.89 -2.89 0.30
C ASP A 77 5.55 -2.29 -0.17
N LEU A 78 5.51 -0.99 -0.44
CA LEU A 78 4.33 -0.22 -0.75
C LEU A 78 3.64 -0.72 -2.03
N TYR A 79 4.42 -1.28 -2.96
CA TYR A 79 3.90 -1.90 -4.18
C TYR A 79 2.89 -2.99 -3.83
N PHE A 80 3.29 -3.96 -3.01
CA PHE A 80 2.43 -5.07 -2.62
C PHE A 80 1.18 -4.59 -1.89
N LEU A 81 1.34 -3.60 -1.00
CA LEU A 81 0.20 -3.00 -0.29
C LEU A 81 -0.80 -2.34 -1.25
N LEU A 82 -0.33 -1.61 -2.25
CA LEU A 82 -1.18 -0.94 -3.24
C LEU A 82 -1.84 -1.93 -4.19
N GLU A 83 -1.14 -2.98 -4.63
CA GLU A 83 -1.71 -4.01 -5.49
C GLU A 83 -2.83 -4.78 -4.78
N THR A 84 -2.61 -5.23 -3.54
CA THR A 84 -3.66 -5.89 -2.75
C THR A 84 -4.88 -4.97 -2.60
N ASN A 85 -4.68 -3.70 -2.27
CA ASN A 85 -5.82 -2.78 -2.16
C ASN A 85 -6.51 -2.51 -3.50
N SER A 86 -5.78 -2.52 -4.62
CA SER A 86 -6.36 -2.36 -5.96
C SER A 86 -7.20 -3.57 -6.36
N GLU A 87 -6.76 -4.78 -6.02
CA GLU A 87 -7.52 -6.01 -6.20
C GLU A 87 -8.82 -5.98 -5.39
N TYR A 88 -8.74 -5.66 -4.10
CA TYR A 88 -9.93 -5.56 -3.24
C TYR A 88 -10.88 -4.45 -3.67
N LYS A 89 -10.38 -3.32 -4.21
CA LYS A 89 -11.23 -2.29 -4.84
C LYS A 89 -12.00 -2.86 -6.03
N GLY A 90 -11.36 -3.67 -6.88
CA GLY A 90 -12.00 -4.37 -7.99
C GLY A 90 -13.13 -5.28 -7.52
N LEU A 91 -12.84 -6.16 -6.54
CA LEU A 91 -13.83 -7.05 -5.95
C LEU A 91 -15.00 -6.29 -5.31
N LEU A 92 -14.70 -5.21 -4.59
CA LEU A 92 -15.72 -4.36 -3.95
C LEU A 92 -16.64 -3.68 -4.97
N GLY A 93 -16.11 -3.33 -6.14
CA GLY A 93 -16.87 -2.75 -7.25
C GLY A 93 -17.94 -3.67 -7.83
N CYS A 94 -17.85 -5.00 -7.62
CA CYS A 94 -18.83 -5.96 -8.12
C CYS A 94 -20.08 -6.09 -7.22
N PHE A 95 -19.95 -5.85 -5.91
CA PHE A 95 -21.06 -6.07 -4.96
C PHE A 95 -22.31 -5.22 -5.21
N PRO A 96 -22.25 -3.93 -5.61
CA PRO A 96 -23.45 -3.14 -5.85
C PRO A 96 -24.41 -3.79 -6.85
N GLU A 97 -23.89 -4.35 -7.94
CA GLU A 97 -24.70 -5.02 -8.96
C GLU A 97 -25.25 -6.36 -8.44
N ILE A 98 -24.40 -7.18 -7.80
CA ILE A 98 -24.80 -8.45 -7.19
C ILE A 98 -25.95 -8.24 -6.19
N ILE A 99 -25.82 -7.25 -5.31
CA ILE A 99 -26.83 -6.90 -4.31
C ILE A 99 -28.10 -6.37 -4.98
N THR A 100 -27.99 -5.57 -6.04
CA THR A 100 -29.13 -5.04 -6.78
C THR A 100 -29.97 -6.16 -7.39
N VAL A 101 -29.32 -7.13 -8.05
CA VAL A 101 -30.00 -8.30 -8.62
C VAL A 101 -30.65 -9.15 -7.54
N HIS A 102 -29.95 -9.41 -6.43
CA HIS A 102 -30.51 -10.17 -5.32
C HIS A 102 -31.73 -9.48 -4.69
N LYS A 103 -31.65 -8.16 -4.47
CA LYS A 103 -32.75 -7.35 -3.94
C LYS A 103 -33.97 -7.38 -4.86
N ALA A 104 -33.77 -7.22 -6.17
CA ALA A 104 -34.86 -7.31 -7.14
C ALA A 104 -35.55 -8.69 -7.12
N ALA A 105 -34.79 -9.77 -6.94
CA ALA A 105 -35.36 -11.12 -6.80
C ALA A 105 -36.18 -11.27 -5.52
N VAL A 106 -35.69 -10.74 -4.39
CA VAL A 106 -36.39 -10.72 -3.10
C VAL A 106 -37.69 -9.90 -3.20
N ASP A 107 -37.63 -8.71 -3.79
CA ASP A 107 -38.81 -7.86 -3.95
C ASP A 107 -39.83 -8.50 -4.90
N LYS A 108 -39.37 -9.18 -5.98
CA LYS A 108 -40.28 -9.95 -6.85
C LYS A 108 -40.99 -11.09 -6.10
N MET A 109 -40.33 -11.70 -5.12
CA MET A 109 -40.90 -12.77 -4.30
C MET A 109 -41.94 -12.25 -3.30
N LYS A 110 -41.75 -11.06 -2.73
CA LYS A 110 -42.76 -10.39 -1.87
C LYS A 110 -44.06 -10.13 -2.63
N GLU A 111 -43.95 -9.84 -3.92
CA GLU A 111 -45.10 -9.54 -4.78
C GLU A 111 -45.80 -10.81 -5.30
N ALA A 112 -45.25 -12.01 -5.03
CA ALA A 112 -45.76 -13.26 -5.56
C ALA A 112 -47.21 -13.54 -5.13
N ASP A 113 -47.58 -13.25 -3.88
CA ASP A 113 -48.97 -13.39 -3.38
C ASP A 113 -49.97 -12.56 -4.19
N ARG A 114 -49.61 -11.32 -4.48
CA ARG A 114 -50.42 -10.41 -5.28
C ARG A 114 -50.54 -10.89 -6.72
N LEU A 115 -49.46 -11.44 -7.29
CA LEU A 115 -49.45 -12.00 -8.65
C LEU A 115 -50.31 -13.26 -8.76
N ILE A 116 -50.32 -14.13 -7.74
CA ILE A 116 -51.24 -15.27 -7.67
C ILE A 116 -52.68 -14.78 -7.60
N SER A 117 -52.97 -13.82 -6.72
CA SER A 117 -54.33 -13.27 -6.55
C SER A 117 -54.86 -12.61 -7.83
N ALA A 118 -53.97 -12.04 -8.64
CA ALA A 118 -54.28 -11.45 -9.94
C ALA A 118 -54.31 -12.48 -11.09
N GLY A 119 -54.14 -13.78 -10.82
CA GLY A 119 -54.12 -14.85 -11.82
C GLY A 119 -52.94 -14.80 -12.79
N LYS A 120 -51.87 -14.04 -12.47
CA LYS A 120 -50.71 -13.85 -13.36
C LYS A 120 -49.67 -14.97 -13.25
N ILE A 121 -49.61 -15.66 -12.12
CA ILE A 121 -48.73 -16.80 -11.86
C ILE A 121 -49.48 -17.85 -11.04
N SER A 122 -49.04 -19.10 -11.08
CA SER A 122 -49.57 -20.18 -10.25
C SER A 122 -48.88 -20.30 -8.89
N SER A 123 -49.49 -21.05 -7.97
CA SER A 123 -48.85 -21.42 -6.70
C SER A 123 -47.59 -22.27 -6.89
N SER A 124 -47.49 -23.01 -8.00
CA SER A 124 -46.29 -23.77 -8.38
C SER A 124 -45.15 -22.83 -8.77
N ASP A 125 -45.44 -21.81 -9.59
CA ASP A 125 -44.46 -20.81 -10.01
C ASP A 125 -43.87 -20.08 -8.80
N ARG A 126 -44.72 -19.73 -7.82
CA ARG A 126 -44.25 -19.13 -6.57
C ARG A 126 -43.30 -20.06 -5.79
N LYS A 127 -43.58 -21.36 -5.70
CA LYS A 127 -42.67 -22.31 -5.03
C LYS A 127 -41.30 -22.32 -5.72
N CYS A 128 -41.28 -22.34 -7.05
CA CYS A 128 -40.06 -22.27 -7.85
C CYS A 128 -39.31 -20.95 -7.62
N MET A 129 -40.00 -19.82 -7.64
CA MET A 129 -39.43 -18.50 -7.33
C MET A 129 -38.79 -18.48 -5.93
N ASN A 130 -39.48 -19.01 -4.93
CA ASN A 130 -38.97 -19.08 -3.56
C ASN A 130 -37.70 -19.92 -3.46
N GLN A 131 -37.69 -21.09 -4.11
CA GLN A 131 -36.51 -21.95 -4.16
C GLN A 131 -35.32 -21.24 -4.85
N ARG A 132 -35.58 -20.49 -5.93
CA ARG A 132 -34.56 -19.72 -6.64
C ARG A 132 -33.97 -18.61 -5.78
N VAL A 133 -34.81 -17.82 -5.11
CA VAL A 133 -34.35 -16.76 -4.19
C VAL A 133 -33.55 -17.35 -3.04
N SER A 134 -34.01 -18.47 -2.46
CA SER A 134 -33.28 -19.19 -1.40
C SER A 134 -31.89 -19.64 -1.88
N CYS A 135 -31.79 -20.24 -3.06
CA CYS A 135 -30.52 -20.63 -3.66
C CYS A 135 -29.59 -19.41 -3.85
N MET A 136 -30.11 -18.30 -4.37
CA MET A 136 -29.34 -17.05 -4.50
C MET A 136 -28.83 -16.53 -3.15
N SER A 137 -29.65 -16.58 -2.10
CA SER A 137 -29.23 -16.15 -0.76
C SER A 137 -28.12 -17.02 -0.19
N TYR A 138 -28.17 -18.35 -0.38
CA TYR A 138 -27.09 -19.24 0.05
C TYR A 138 -25.81 -19.01 -0.74
N SER A 139 -25.90 -18.82 -2.06
CA SER A 139 -24.74 -18.50 -2.88
C SER A 139 -24.10 -17.17 -2.48
N LEU A 140 -24.89 -16.14 -2.21
CA LEU A 140 -24.37 -14.85 -1.74
C LEU A 140 -23.70 -14.97 -0.37
N GLN A 141 -24.26 -15.74 0.55
CA GLN A 141 -23.64 -16.01 1.85
C GLN A 141 -22.32 -16.79 1.72
N ALA A 142 -22.28 -17.79 0.84
CA ALA A 142 -21.07 -18.54 0.55
C ALA A 142 -19.97 -17.62 0.00
N GLU A 143 -20.31 -16.73 -0.94
CA GLU A 143 -19.38 -15.76 -1.50
C GLU A 143 -18.88 -14.76 -0.45
N MET A 144 -19.76 -14.24 0.42
CA MET A 144 -19.35 -13.35 1.50
C MET A 144 -18.40 -14.03 2.50
N ASN A 145 -18.64 -15.31 2.83
CA ASN A 145 -17.74 -16.09 3.68
C ASN A 145 -16.38 -16.30 3.01
N HIS A 146 -16.37 -16.61 1.71
CA HIS A 146 -15.14 -16.74 0.93
C HIS A 146 -14.36 -15.41 0.89
N PHE A 147 -15.03 -14.32 0.54
CA PHE A 147 -14.46 -12.98 0.52
C PHE A 147 -13.85 -12.60 1.88
N HIS A 148 -14.55 -12.82 2.98
CA HIS A 148 -14.04 -12.50 4.32
C HIS A 148 -12.85 -13.36 4.73
N SER A 149 -12.85 -14.65 4.38
CA SER A 149 -11.74 -15.56 4.68
C SER A 149 -10.46 -15.14 3.99
N ASN A 150 -10.53 -14.86 2.67
CA ASN A 150 -9.36 -14.36 1.92
C ASN A 150 -8.94 -12.98 2.41
N ARG A 151 -9.87 -12.07 2.67
CA ARG A 151 -9.56 -10.72 3.18
C ARG A 151 -8.72 -10.77 4.44
N ILE A 152 -9.06 -11.64 5.39
CA ILE A 152 -8.29 -11.77 6.63
C ILE A 152 -6.88 -12.27 6.32
N TYR A 153 -6.76 -13.27 5.45
CA TYR A 153 -5.46 -13.84 5.09
C TYR A 153 -4.57 -12.82 4.35
N ASP A 154 -5.09 -12.20 3.30
CA ASP A 154 -4.32 -11.29 2.43
C ASP A 154 -3.88 -10.04 3.17
N TYR A 155 -4.77 -9.41 3.94
CA TYR A 155 -4.42 -8.20 4.69
C TYR A 155 -3.42 -8.48 5.80
N ASN A 156 -3.51 -9.63 6.47
CA ASN A 156 -2.47 -10.02 7.45
C ASN A 156 -1.11 -10.16 6.77
N ARG A 157 -1.07 -10.88 5.65
CA ARG A 157 0.19 -11.16 4.94
C ARG A 157 0.82 -9.90 4.35
N VAL A 158 0.03 -9.04 3.71
CA VAL A 158 0.57 -7.83 3.08
C VAL A 158 1.04 -6.80 4.13
N MET A 159 0.33 -6.69 5.26
CA MET A 159 0.75 -5.79 6.34
C MET A 159 2.00 -6.32 7.06
N GLN A 160 2.11 -7.63 7.25
CA GLN A 160 3.34 -8.24 7.75
C GLN A 160 4.52 -7.93 6.83
N CYS A 161 4.39 -8.20 5.53
CA CYS A 161 5.42 -7.90 4.53
C CYS A 161 5.80 -6.42 4.54
N TYR A 162 4.82 -5.52 4.53
CA TYR A 162 5.06 -4.08 4.55
C TYR A 162 5.88 -3.65 5.78
N LEU A 163 5.51 -4.12 6.98
CA LEU A 163 6.21 -3.76 8.21
C LEU A 163 7.62 -4.37 8.30
N GLU A 164 7.80 -5.63 7.91
CA GLU A 164 9.11 -6.29 7.87
C GLU A 164 10.11 -5.55 6.95
N GLN A 165 9.61 -5.12 5.79
CA GLN A 165 10.41 -4.39 4.81
C GLN A 165 10.72 -2.96 5.26
N GLN A 166 9.77 -2.28 5.93
CA GLN A 166 10.00 -0.98 6.54
C GLN A 166 11.05 -1.05 7.66
N VAL A 167 10.99 -2.06 8.52
CA VAL A 167 12.02 -2.29 9.56
C VAL A 167 13.40 -2.45 8.92
N THR A 168 13.50 -3.30 7.90
CA THR A 168 14.75 -3.55 7.16
C THR A 168 15.28 -2.27 6.52
N PHE A 169 14.41 -1.46 5.93
CA PHE A 169 14.74 -0.18 5.31
C PHE A 169 15.34 0.82 6.31
N TYR A 170 14.68 1.04 7.44
CA TYR A 170 15.18 1.98 8.44
C TYR A 170 16.47 1.48 9.09
N GLN A 171 16.62 0.16 9.30
CA GLN A 171 17.87 -0.42 9.78
C GLN A 171 19.02 -0.19 8.78
N GLN A 172 18.78 -0.40 7.48
CA GLN A 172 19.78 -0.15 6.43
C GLN A 172 20.25 1.31 6.42
N ILE A 173 19.33 2.26 6.55
CA ILE A 173 19.68 3.70 6.66
C ILE A 173 20.50 3.97 7.92
N ALA A 174 20.10 3.41 9.05
CA ALA A 174 20.83 3.58 10.30
C ALA A 174 22.25 3.01 10.22
N ASP A 175 22.44 1.85 9.59
CA ASP A 175 23.76 1.23 9.37
C ASP A 175 24.64 2.12 8.49
N LYS A 176 24.10 2.69 7.40
CA LYS A 176 24.80 3.65 6.52
C LYS A 176 25.27 4.88 7.29
N LEU A 177 24.40 5.46 8.11
CA LEU A 177 24.74 6.61 8.94
C LEU A 177 25.79 6.27 10.00
N ARG A 178 25.72 5.09 10.63
CA ARG A 178 26.74 4.63 11.59
C ARG A 178 28.11 4.42 10.92
N GLU A 179 28.14 3.89 9.70
CA GLU A 179 29.38 3.77 8.94
C GLU A 179 30.01 5.15 8.68
N ALA A 180 29.21 6.12 8.23
CA ALA A 180 29.68 7.49 8.01
C ALA A 180 30.16 8.15 9.30
N LEU A 181 29.42 7.99 10.41
CA LEU A 181 29.76 8.53 11.72
C LEU A 181 31.11 8.00 12.22
N SER A 182 31.39 6.70 12.03
CA SER A 182 32.63 6.08 12.50
C SER A 182 33.91 6.67 11.89
N ARG A 183 33.78 7.40 10.77
CA ARG A 183 34.90 8.10 10.10
C ARG A 183 35.27 9.41 10.77
N PHE A 184 34.40 9.95 11.63
CA PHE A 184 34.70 11.11 12.45
C PHE A 184 35.30 10.63 13.78
N THR A 185 36.62 10.45 13.80
CA THR A 185 37.35 10.18 15.03
C THR A 185 37.48 11.46 15.84
N THR A 186 37.10 11.43 17.12
CA THR A 186 37.47 12.48 18.07
C THR A 186 38.99 12.42 18.25
N LEU A 187 39.69 13.52 18.01
CA LEU A 187 41.08 13.70 18.41
C LEU A 187 41.19 13.72 19.94
#